data_AF-A0A1I4RL50-F1
#
_entry.id   AF-A0A1I4RL50-F1
#
_cell.length_a   1.000
_cell.length_b   1.000
_cell.length_c   1.000
_cell.angle_alpha   90.00
_cell.angle_beta   90.00
_cell.angle_gamma   90.00
#
_symmetry.space_group_name_H-M   'P 1'
#
loop_
_entity.id
_entity.type
_entity.pdbx_description
1 polymer ?
#
loop_
_entity_poly.entity_id
_entity_poly.type
_entity_poly.pdbx_seq_one_letter_code
_entity_poly.pdbx_strand_id
1 'polypeptide(L)'
;MEIGNPLHFTTRSQKLALELMKTLGIKESIVKAFQQGTVSRTNYINYNRILQANATEQDQQIISDLDKNGLLVYHILLSLEMDWQVADISSDQATSTFERIITLKSYLCVPLDMFAEEDMHGEESPPRGIVIRNFIENSLFMAKQGFLYAYVVNEANSNSNYGNIEVTVVRGELVRII
;
A
#
# COMPACT_ATOMS: atom_id res chain seq x y z
N MET A 1 28.57 -8.10 19.46
CA MET A 1 27.25 -8.65 19.06
C MET A 1 26.22 -7.68 19.59
N GLU A 2 25.89 -6.66 18.82
CA GLU A 2 24.97 -5.60 19.27
C GLU A 2 23.54 -6.10 19.09
N ILE A 3 22.84 -6.19 20.20
CA ILE A 3 21.42 -6.49 20.27
C ILE A 3 20.74 -5.25 19.66
N GLY A 4 20.22 -5.40 18.45
CA GLY A 4 19.47 -4.33 17.78
C GLY A 4 18.33 -3.88 18.70
N ASN A 5 18.44 -2.64 19.20
CA ASN A 5 17.40 -2.03 20.00
C ASN A 5 16.09 -2.06 19.20
N PRO A 6 14.97 -2.54 19.77
CA PRO A 6 13.68 -2.35 19.15
C PRO A 6 13.43 -0.84 19.01
N LEU A 7 13.28 -0.36 17.77
CA LEU A 7 12.94 1.02 17.49
C LEU A 7 11.66 1.38 18.27
N HIS A 8 11.81 2.24 19.29
CA HIS A 8 10.68 2.96 19.86
C HIS A 8 9.97 3.71 18.73
N PHE A 9 8.65 3.61 18.65
CA PHE A 9 7.84 4.27 17.61
C PHE A 9 8.30 5.72 17.45
N THR A 10 8.75 6.08 16.25
CA THR A 10 9.37 7.39 15.99
C THR A 10 8.28 8.41 15.63
N THR A 11 7.20 8.00 14.97
CA THR A 11 6.09 8.91 14.58
C THR A 11 4.69 8.28 14.68
N ARG A 12 3.64 9.11 14.75
CA ARG A 12 2.24 8.65 14.72
C ARG A 12 1.84 8.07 13.37
N SER A 13 2.47 8.51 12.28
CA SER A 13 2.29 7.92 10.95
C SER A 13 2.78 6.47 10.91
N GLN A 14 3.94 6.16 11.49
CA GLN A 14 4.41 4.78 11.63
C GLN A 14 3.46 3.94 12.48
N LYS A 15 2.93 4.51 13.58
CA LYS A 15 1.94 3.81 14.42
C LYS A 15 0.68 3.48 13.63
N LEU A 16 0.14 4.43 12.85
CA LEU A 16 -1.02 4.19 12.00
C LEU A 16 -0.74 3.10 10.95
N ALA A 17 0.38 3.18 10.23
CA ALA A 17 0.77 2.16 9.26
C ALA A 17 0.82 0.75 9.90
N LEU A 18 1.40 0.62 11.09
CA LEU A 18 1.44 -0.64 11.82
C LEU A 18 0.06 -1.12 12.26
N GLU A 19 -0.81 -0.22 12.71
CA GLU A 19 -2.19 -0.58 13.06
C GLU A 19 -3.00 -1.01 11.83
N LEU A 20 -2.79 -0.39 10.66
CA LEU A 20 -3.39 -0.82 9.40
C LEU A 20 -2.93 -2.24 9.02
N MET A 21 -1.62 -2.50 9.08
CA MET A 21 -1.07 -3.84 8.80
C MET A 21 -1.64 -4.91 9.74
N LYS A 22 -1.73 -4.61 11.03
CA LYS A 22 -2.29 -5.51 12.05
C LYS A 22 -3.79 -5.74 11.86
N THR A 23 -4.53 -4.69 11.52
CA THR A 23 -5.97 -4.75 11.27
C THR A 23 -6.31 -5.71 10.14
N LEU A 24 -5.48 -5.75 9.10
CA LEU A 24 -5.64 -6.66 7.97
C LEU A 24 -5.11 -8.08 8.22
N GLY A 25 -4.36 -8.31 9.31
CA GLY A 25 -3.76 -9.61 9.59
C GLY A 25 -2.57 -9.94 8.68
N ILE A 26 -1.80 -8.93 8.27
CA ILE A 26 -0.58 -9.11 7.49
C ILE A 26 0.45 -9.88 8.34
N LYS A 27 1.20 -10.80 7.71
CA LYS A 27 2.18 -11.64 8.39
C LYS A 27 3.23 -10.81 9.13
N GLU A 28 3.57 -11.27 10.33
CA GLU A 28 4.49 -10.59 11.26
C GLU A 28 5.86 -10.26 10.65
N SER A 29 6.34 -11.06 9.70
CA SER A 29 7.63 -10.79 9.06
C SER A 29 7.64 -9.50 8.23
N ILE A 30 6.52 -9.15 7.60
CA ILE A 30 6.39 -7.88 6.85
C ILE A 30 6.31 -6.72 7.83
N VAL A 31 5.52 -6.88 8.89
CA VAL A 31 5.38 -5.88 9.96
C VAL A 31 6.74 -5.56 10.57
N LYS A 32 7.53 -6.59 10.90
CA LYS A 32 8.89 -6.44 11.44
C LYS A 32 9.85 -5.76 10.45
N ALA A 33 9.79 -6.11 9.17
CA ALA A 33 10.61 -5.46 8.15
C ALA A 33 10.33 -3.94 8.11
N PHE A 34 9.06 -3.54 8.15
CA PHE A 34 8.69 -2.12 8.20
C PHE A 34 9.15 -1.44 9.49
N GLN A 35 9.02 -2.10 10.66
CA GLN A 35 9.55 -1.58 11.92
C GLN A 35 11.07 -1.37 11.91
N GLN A 36 11.79 -2.12 11.07
CA GLN A 36 13.24 -2.00 10.85
C GLN A 36 13.58 -0.97 9.74
N GLY A 37 12.60 -0.21 9.25
CA GLY A 37 12.77 0.79 8.19
C GLY A 37 12.83 0.21 6.78
N THR A 38 12.47 -1.06 6.59
CA THR A 38 12.48 -1.74 5.29
C THR A 38 11.07 -1.83 4.71
N VAL A 39 10.84 -1.18 3.57
CA VAL A 39 9.60 -1.33 2.80
C VAL A 39 9.69 -2.59 1.94
N SER A 40 8.83 -3.57 2.24
CA SER A 40 8.74 -4.82 1.49
C SER A 40 7.78 -4.69 0.31
N ARG A 41 7.93 -5.58 -0.67
CA ARG A 41 7.06 -5.69 -1.84
C ARG A 41 6.43 -7.07 -1.92
N THR A 42 5.12 -7.10 -2.12
CA THR A 42 4.39 -8.32 -2.46
C THR A 42 4.16 -8.39 -3.96
N ASN A 43 4.67 -9.45 -4.59
CA ASN A 43 4.40 -9.77 -5.98
C ASN A 43 3.30 -10.82 -6.04
N TYR A 44 2.12 -10.41 -6.50
CA TYR A 44 1.00 -11.29 -6.73
C TYR A 44 0.91 -11.68 -8.21
N ILE A 45 1.26 -12.93 -8.52
CA ILE A 45 1.16 -13.48 -9.90
C ILE A 45 -0.16 -14.24 -10.05
N ASN A 46 -0.47 -15.12 -9.08
CA ASN A 46 -1.75 -15.80 -8.95
C ASN A 46 -1.88 -16.36 -7.52
N TYR A 47 -3.04 -16.94 -7.19
CA TYR A 47 -3.34 -17.48 -5.85
C TYR A 47 -2.28 -18.46 -5.30
N ASN A 48 -1.60 -19.22 -6.17
CA ASN A 48 -0.59 -20.20 -5.76
C ASN A 48 0.83 -19.62 -5.75
N ARG A 49 1.03 -18.39 -6.24
CA ARG A 49 2.35 -17.78 -6.40
C ARG A 49 2.33 -16.33 -5.92
N ILE A 50 2.55 -16.19 -4.62
CA ILE A 50 2.74 -14.91 -3.93
C ILE A 50 4.18 -14.88 -3.39
N LEU A 51 4.93 -13.84 -3.74
CA LEU A 51 6.34 -13.72 -3.39
C LEU A 51 6.60 -12.39 -2.69
N GLN A 52 7.35 -12.44 -1.59
CA GLN A 52 7.94 -11.23 -1.01
C GLN A 52 9.29 -10.93 -1.65
N ALA A 53 9.52 -9.66 -1.93
CA ALA A 53 10.79 -9.14 -2.41
C ALA A 53 11.09 -7.81 -1.72
N ASN A 54 12.35 -7.39 -1.78
CA ASN A 54 12.72 -6.03 -1.39
C ASN A 54 12.26 -5.03 -2.46
N ALA A 55 12.09 -3.78 -2.06
CA ALA A 55 11.93 -2.66 -2.98
C ALA A 55 13.11 -2.58 -3.96
N THR A 56 12.83 -2.32 -5.25
CA THR A 56 13.86 -2.06 -6.26
C THR A 56 14.42 -0.64 -6.14
N GLU A 57 15.47 -0.32 -6.89
CA GLU A 57 15.99 1.06 -6.98
C GLU A 57 14.93 2.05 -7.47
N GLN A 58 14.12 1.65 -8.46
CA GLN A 58 12.99 2.45 -8.93
C GLN A 58 11.93 2.65 -7.84
N ASP A 59 11.63 1.60 -7.07
CA ASP A 59 10.70 1.70 -5.95
C ASP A 59 11.22 2.67 -4.88
N GLN A 60 12.53 2.63 -4.59
CA GLN A 60 13.18 3.56 -3.64
C GLN A 60 13.10 5.01 -4.12
N GLN A 61 13.27 5.26 -5.41
CA GLN A 61 13.09 6.60 -5.98
C GLN A 61 11.66 7.11 -5.76
N ILE A 62 10.66 6.28 -6.05
CA ILE A 62 9.24 6.65 -5.83
C ILE A 62 8.96 6.86 -4.35
N ILE A 63 9.48 5.99 -3.46
CA ILE A 63 9.33 6.15 -2.01
C ILE A 63 9.93 7.49 -1.56
N SER A 64 11.14 7.84 -2.02
CA SER A 64 11.78 9.12 -1.71
C SER A 64 10.95 10.31 -2.20
N ASP A 65 10.36 10.21 -3.39
CA ASP A 65 9.55 11.29 -3.93
C ASP A 65 8.21 11.43 -3.19
N LEU A 66 7.62 10.33 -2.73
CA LEU A 66 6.43 10.34 -1.86
C LEU A 66 6.76 10.91 -0.47
N ASP A 67 7.92 10.57 0.09
CA ASP A 67 8.40 11.10 1.37
C ASP A 67 8.54 12.63 1.33
N LYS A 68 9.17 13.17 0.27
CA LYS A 68 9.25 14.63 0.03
C LYS A 68 7.87 15.29 -0.11
N ASN A 69 6.86 14.54 -0.53
CA ASN A 69 5.48 15.00 -0.66
C ASN A 69 4.64 14.75 0.61
N GLY A 70 5.27 14.41 1.73
CA GLY A 70 4.57 14.23 3.00
C GLY A 70 3.82 12.89 3.08
N LEU A 71 4.30 11.83 2.44
CA LEU A 71 3.70 10.49 2.50
C LEU A 71 4.71 9.43 2.92
N LEU A 72 4.34 8.67 3.96
CA LEU A 72 5.09 7.53 4.46
C LEU A 72 4.62 6.27 3.76
N VAL A 73 5.44 5.69 2.89
CA VAL A 73 5.18 4.39 2.27
C VAL A 73 5.54 3.29 3.26
N TYR A 74 4.61 2.35 3.47
CA TYR A 74 4.82 1.24 4.40
C TYR A 74 4.86 -0.13 3.74
N HIS A 75 4.36 -0.27 2.52
CA HIS A 75 4.40 -1.53 1.76
C HIS A 75 4.11 -1.31 0.28
N ILE A 76 4.60 -2.20 -0.59
CA ILE A 76 4.36 -2.14 -2.05
C ILE A 76 3.60 -3.39 -2.50
N LEU A 77 2.56 -3.20 -3.31
CA LEU A 77 1.83 -4.27 -3.96
C LEU A 77 2.08 -4.23 -5.47
N LEU A 78 2.64 -5.29 -6.02
CA LEU A 78 2.74 -5.51 -7.45
C LEU A 78 1.68 -6.53 -7.87
N SER A 79 0.83 -6.12 -8.80
CA SER A 79 -0.29 -6.92 -9.29
C SER A 79 -0.35 -6.85 -10.82
N LEU A 80 -0.72 -7.97 -11.45
CA LEU A 80 -0.82 -8.08 -12.90
C LEU A 80 -2.29 -8.09 -13.30
N GLU A 81 -2.70 -7.12 -14.11
CA GLU A 81 -4.03 -7.03 -14.71
C GLU A 81 -3.94 -7.58 -16.15
N MET A 82 -4.89 -8.44 -16.51
CA MET A 82 -5.00 -8.98 -17.87
C MET A 82 -6.08 -8.21 -18.61
N ASP A 83 -5.67 -7.41 -19.59
CA ASP A 83 -6.58 -6.56 -20.36
C ASP A 83 -6.99 -7.29 -21.66
N TRP A 84 -8.30 -7.28 -21.93
CA TRP A 84 -9.03 -7.93 -23.03
C TRP A 84 -8.98 -9.47 -23.09
N GLN A 85 -10.14 -10.11 -22.91
CA GLN A 85 -10.42 -11.47 -23.41
C GLN A 85 -11.06 -11.36 -24.79
N VAL A 86 -10.33 -11.69 -25.86
CA VAL A 86 -10.96 -11.94 -27.16
C VAL A 86 -11.31 -13.42 -27.21
N ALA A 87 -12.58 -13.73 -27.45
CA ALA A 87 -13.00 -15.10 -27.72
C ALA A 87 -12.45 -15.51 -29.09
N ASP A 88 -11.60 -16.53 -29.12
CA ASP A 88 -11.11 -17.09 -30.38
C ASP A 88 -12.25 -17.89 -31.03
N ILE A 89 -12.91 -17.26 -32.01
CA ILE A 89 -14.07 -17.81 -32.73
C ILE A 89 -13.65 -18.86 -33.78
N SER A 90 -12.33 -19.07 -33.96
CA SER A 90 -11.77 -19.98 -34.98
C SER A 90 -11.42 -21.37 -34.44
N SER A 91 -11.56 -21.58 -33.13
CA SER A 91 -11.24 -22.80 -32.42
C SER A 91 -12.51 -23.60 -32.10
N ASP A 92 -12.49 -24.92 -32.34
CA ASP A 92 -13.56 -25.84 -31.92
C ASP A 92 -13.75 -25.89 -30.38
N GLN A 93 -12.86 -25.22 -29.62
CA GLN A 93 -12.92 -25.05 -28.17
C GLN A 93 -12.88 -23.56 -27.81
N ALA A 94 -13.65 -23.12 -26.82
CA ALA A 94 -13.59 -21.75 -26.34
C ALA A 94 -12.20 -21.45 -25.73
N THR A 95 -11.30 -20.87 -26.52
CA THR A 95 -10.00 -20.38 -26.09
C THR A 95 -10.02 -18.87 -26.04
N SER A 96 -9.74 -18.30 -24.87
CA SER A 96 -9.55 -16.86 -24.70
C SER A 96 -8.07 -16.53 -24.78
N THR A 97 -7.67 -15.69 -25.73
CA THR A 97 -6.32 -15.11 -25.82
C THR A 97 -6.32 -13.74 -25.15
N PHE A 98 -5.31 -13.50 -24.32
CA PHE A 98 -5.07 -12.19 -23.69
C PHE A 98 -4.20 -11.34 -24.61
N GLU A 99 -4.62 -10.10 -24.88
CA GLU A 99 -3.84 -9.19 -25.75
C GLU A 99 -2.73 -8.46 -24.98
N ARG A 100 -2.92 -8.17 -23.69
CA ARG A 100 -1.95 -7.40 -22.91
C ARG A 100 -1.94 -7.76 -21.42
N ILE A 101 -0.74 -7.86 -20.85
CA ILE A 101 -0.52 -7.93 -19.39
C ILE A 101 -0.10 -6.55 -18.92
N ILE A 102 -0.85 -5.96 -18.01
CA ILE A 102 -0.61 -4.65 -17.40
C ILE A 102 -0.03 -4.86 -15.99
N THR A 103 1.11 -4.23 -15.72
CA THR A 103 1.69 -4.22 -14.37
C THR A 103 1.22 -2.99 -13.62
N LEU A 104 0.59 -3.22 -12.47
CA LEU A 104 0.20 -2.18 -11.52
C LEU A 104 1.07 -2.28 -10.28
N LYS A 105 1.69 -1.16 -9.88
CA LYS A 105 2.39 -1.02 -8.61
C LYS A 105 1.60 -0.07 -7.71
N SER A 106 1.27 -0.52 -6.51
CA SER A 106 0.54 0.28 -5.52
C SER A 106 1.43 0.47 -4.30
N TYR A 107 1.82 1.72 -4.04
CA TYR A 107 2.60 2.14 -2.90
C TYR A 107 1.64 2.52 -1.79
N LEU A 108 1.47 1.63 -0.82
CA LEU A 108 0.59 1.84 0.32
C LEU A 108 1.21 2.88 1.25
N CYS A 109 0.49 3.96 1.50
CA CYS A 109 1.05 5.10 2.23
C CYS A 109 0.06 5.75 3.20
N VAL A 110 0.61 6.46 4.17
CA VAL A 110 -0.12 7.33 5.10
C VAL A 110 0.53 8.72 5.12
N PRO A 111 -0.19 9.79 5.47
CA PRO A 111 0.43 11.11 5.63
C PRO A 111 1.58 11.09 6.64
N LEU A 112 2.73 11.64 6.25
CA LEU A 112 3.78 12.05 7.18
C LEU A 112 3.27 13.18 8.06
N ASP A 113 3.89 13.33 9.21
CA ASP A 113 3.74 14.52 10.04
C ASP A 113 2.29 14.96 10.25
N MET A 114 1.42 14.00 10.55
CA MET A 114 0.09 14.30 11.10
C MET A 114 0.19 15.25 12.33
N PHE A 115 1.41 15.50 12.86
CA PHE A 115 1.74 16.37 13.99
C PHE A 115 2.94 17.32 13.80
N ALA A 116 3.39 17.69 12.59
CA ALA A 116 4.26 18.87 12.51
C ALA A 116 3.43 20.12 12.85
N GLU A 117 3.84 20.80 13.93
CA GLU A 117 3.31 22.06 14.49
C GLU A 117 3.38 23.18 13.43
N GLU A 118 2.41 24.08 13.26
CA GLU A 118 2.14 25.25 14.09
C GLU A 118 0.67 25.73 13.99
N ASP A 119 0.31 26.61 14.92
CA ASP A 119 -0.95 27.32 15.12
C ASP A 119 -1.51 28.00 13.86
N MET A 120 -2.70 27.61 13.42
CA MET A 120 -3.54 28.48 12.60
C MET A 120 -4.90 28.65 13.27
N HIS A 121 -5.04 29.80 13.93
CA HIS A 121 -6.26 30.35 14.48
C HIS A 121 -7.38 30.43 13.44
N GLY A 122 -8.53 29.87 13.79
CA GLY A 122 -9.83 30.12 13.16
C GLY A 122 -10.93 29.52 14.02
N GLU A 123 -11.79 30.36 14.59
CA GLU A 123 -12.79 30.00 15.62
C GLU A 123 -13.89 29.00 15.17
N GLU A 124 -13.91 28.57 13.89
CA GLU A 124 -14.96 27.68 13.36
C GLU A 124 -14.47 26.28 12.93
N SER A 125 -13.18 25.97 13.06
CA SER A 125 -12.68 24.63 12.70
C SER A 125 -12.78 23.67 13.89
N PRO A 126 -13.24 22.41 13.69
CA PRO A 126 -13.17 21.41 14.75
C PRO A 126 -11.71 21.28 15.21
N PRO A 127 -11.47 21.11 16.53
CA PRO A 127 -10.12 20.96 17.06
C PRO A 127 -9.32 19.94 16.23
N ARG A 128 -8.12 20.28 15.76
CA ARG A 128 -7.27 19.42 14.90
C ARG A 128 -7.10 18.00 15.46
N GLY A 129 -7.14 17.84 16.79
CA GLY A 129 -7.15 16.52 17.44
C GLY A 129 -8.36 15.64 17.09
N ILE A 130 -9.55 16.24 16.92
CA ILE A 130 -10.76 15.56 16.43
C ILE A 130 -10.57 15.17 14.95
N VAL A 131 -10.03 16.07 14.13
CA VAL A 131 -9.78 15.79 12.71
C VAL A 131 -8.83 14.60 12.54
N ILE A 132 -7.73 14.58 13.29
CA ILE A 132 -6.75 13.49 13.20
C ILE A 132 -7.31 12.19 13.76
N ARG A 133 -8.05 12.25 14.88
CA ARG A 133 -8.73 11.08 15.43
C ARG A 133 -9.73 10.49 14.42
N ASN A 134 -10.57 11.33 13.83
CA ASN A 134 -11.54 10.91 12.82
C ASN A 134 -10.85 10.32 11.59
N PHE A 135 -9.71 10.90 11.18
CA PHE A 135 -8.91 10.34 10.10
C PHE A 135 -8.40 8.94 10.45
N ILE A 136 -7.77 8.76 11.62
CA ILE A 136 -7.26 7.46 12.07
C ILE A 136 -8.40 6.43 12.16
N GLU A 137 -9.50 6.79 12.82
CA GLU A 137 -10.66 5.92 12.98
C GLU A 137 -11.25 5.52 11.62
N ASN A 138 -11.35 6.47 10.68
CA ASN A 138 -11.80 6.21 9.32
C ASN A 138 -10.82 5.31 8.55
N SER A 139 -9.51 5.56 8.63
CA SER A 139 -8.50 4.73 7.97
C SER A 139 -8.54 3.28 8.47
N LEU A 140 -8.67 3.08 9.79
CA LEU A 140 -8.81 1.75 10.38
C LEU A 140 -10.15 1.09 10.01
N PHE A 141 -11.24 1.87 9.95
CA PHE A 141 -12.53 1.38 9.47
C PHE A 141 -12.44 0.91 8.02
N MET A 142 -11.88 1.71 7.12
CA MET A 142 -11.68 1.36 5.71
C MET A 142 -10.80 0.12 5.56
N ALA A 143 -9.72 0.01 6.33
CA ALA A 143 -8.85 -1.16 6.33
C ALA A 143 -9.61 -2.44 6.73
N LYS A 144 -10.52 -2.38 7.71
CA LYS A 144 -11.39 -3.53 8.07
C LYS A 144 -12.32 -3.94 6.93
N GLN A 145 -12.67 -3.01 6.05
CA GLN A 145 -13.48 -3.27 4.85
C GLN A 145 -12.62 -3.72 3.65
N GLY A 146 -11.32 -3.88 3.81
CA GLY A 146 -10.42 -4.26 2.71
C GLY A 146 -9.99 -3.10 1.82
N PHE A 147 -10.07 -1.85 2.29
CA PHE A 147 -9.63 -0.68 1.52
C PHE A 147 -8.42 0.00 2.15
N LEU A 148 -7.40 0.29 1.34
CA LEU A 148 -6.21 1.03 1.75
C LEU A 148 -5.90 2.16 0.77
N TYR A 149 -5.45 3.28 1.31
CA TYR A 149 -4.96 4.39 0.49
C TYR A 149 -3.59 4.05 -0.13
N ALA A 150 -3.44 4.35 -1.42
CA ALA A 150 -2.24 4.07 -2.17
C ALA A 150 -1.96 5.15 -3.23
N TYR A 151 -0.69 5.30 -3.55
CA TYR A 151 -0.25 5.86 -4.83
C TYR A 151 -0.08 4.70 -5.83
N VAL A 152 -0.84 4.71 -6.91
CA VAL A 152 -0.87 3.64 -7.92
C VAL A 152 -0.15 4.12 -9.17
N VAL A 153 0.79 3.31 -9.65
CA VAL A 153 1.50 3.52 -10.92
C VAL A 153 1.09 2.42 -11.89
N ASN A 154 0.56 2.82 -13.04
CA ASN A 154 0.31 1.96 -14.18
C ASN A 154 1.46 2.14 -15.18
N GLU A 155 2.36 1.15 -15.23
CA GLU A 155 3.55 1.20 -16.10
C GLU A 155 3.19 1.11 -17.59
N ALA A 156 2.04 0.52 -17.91
CA ALA A 156 1.63 0.29 -19.30
C ALA A 156 1.25 1.60 -20.02
N ASN A 157 0.76 2.59 -19.28
CA ASN A 157 0.22 3.83 -19.84
C ASN A 157 0.89 5.08 -19.25
N SER A 158 1.97 4.92 -18.45
CA SER A 158 2.68 5.99 -17.75
C SER A 158 1.77 6.90 -16.90
N ASN A 159 0.68 6.34 -16.37
CA ASN A 159 -0.29 7.07 -15.56
C ASN A 159 -0.11 6.71 -14.09
N SER A 160 -0.26 7.70 -13.22
CA SER A 160 -0.34 7.48 -11.78
C SER A 160 -1.52 8.20 -11.16
N ASN A 161 -2.05 7.64 -10.07
CA ASN A 161 -3.17 8.22 -9.35
C ASN A 161 -3.10 7.88 -7.86
N TYR A 162 -3.70 8.73 -7.04
CA TYR A 162 -3.94 8.47 -5.63
C TYR A 162 -5.36 7.96 -5.43
N GLY A 163 -5.54 7.01 -4.51
CA GLY A 163 -6.88 6.56 -4.16
C GLY A 163 -6.89 5.38 -3.22
N ASN A 164 -8.09 5.03 -2.75
CA ASN A 164 -8.30 3.78 -2.05
C ASN A 164 -8.31 2.64 -3.07
N ILE A 165 -7.51 1.63 -2.79
CA ILE A 165 -7.51 0.36 -3.52
C ILE A 165 -8.13 -0.72 -2.65
N GLU A 166 -8.76 -1.69 -3.29
CA GLU A 166 -9.26 -2.89 -2.62
C GLU A 166 -8.12 -3.91 -2.46
N VAL A 167 -8.02 -4.48 -1.27
CA VAL A 167 -6.98 -5.42 -0.88
C VAL A 167 -7.58 -6.58 -0.09
N THR A 168 -6.89 -7.71 -0.14
CA THR A 168 -7.19 -8.86 0.70
C THR A 168 -5.91 -9.51 1.20
N VAL A 169 -6.03 -10.39 2.19
CA VAL A 169 -4.91 -11.14 2.74
C VAL A 169 -5.04 -12.61 2.37
N VAL A 170 -4.06 -13.11 1.63
CA VAL A 170 -3.97 -14.52 1.23
C VAL A 170 -2.72 -15.12 1.90
N ARG A 171 -2.93 -16.07 2.82
CA ARG A 171 -1.83 -16.73 3.57
C ARG A 171 -0.92 -15.74 4.31
N GLY A 172 -1.51 -14.65 4.83
CA GLY A 172 -0.78 -13.58 5.53
C GLY A 172 -0.09 -12.57 4.60
N GLU A 173 -0.14 -12.77 3.29
CA GLU A 173 0.37 -11.82 2.30
C GLU A 173 -0.74 -10.84 1.89
N LEU A 174 -0.45 -9.55 1.91
CA LEU A 174 -1.37 -8.54 1.41
C LEU A 174 -1.32 -8.49 -0.11
N VAL A 175 -2.46 -8.58 -0.77
CA VAL A 175 -2.58 -8.53 -2.23
C VAL A 175 -3.67 -7.54 -2.64
N ARG A 176 -3.50 -6.92 -3.80
CA ARG A 176 -4.53 -6.06 -4.40
C ARG A 176 -5.58 -6.92 -5.11
N ILE A 177 -6.85 -6.57 -4.96
CA ILE A 177 -7.93 -7.11 -5.78
C ILE A 177 -7.95 -6.29 -7.08
N ILE A 178 -7.84 -6.97 -8.22
CA ILE A 178 -7.95 -6.41 -9.58
C ILE A 178 -9.26 -6.93 -10.16
#